data_AF-A0A9C9GK09-F1
#
_entry.id   AF-A0A9C9GK09-F1
#
_cell.length_a   1.000
_cell.length_b   1.000
_cell.length_c   1.000
_cell.angle_alpha   90.00
_cell.angle_beta   90.00
_cell.angle_gamma   90.00
#
_symmetry.space_group_name_H-M   'P 1'
#
loop_
_entity.id
_entity.type
_entity.pdbx_description
1 polymer ?
#
loop_
_entity_poly.entity_id
_entity_poly.type
_entity_poly.pdbx_seq_one_letter_code
_entity_poly.pdbx_strand_id
1 'polypeptide(L)'
;MPKPRYTQVSLEATPYYHCISRCVRQSWLCGKKYEHRRQWLEDRLHEASSAFAIDVCAYSIMSNHYHVVLHINIAQAQAWSMDEVINRWHQLYSGFA
;
A
#
# COMPACT_ATOMS: atom_id res chain seq x y z
N MET A 1 -24.30 0.70 2.03
CA MET A 1 -23.63 0.06 3.18
C MET A 1 -22.16 -0.18 2.83
N PRO A 2 -21.21 0.01 3.77
CA PRO A 2 -19.82 -0.35 3.53
C PRO A 2 -19.70 -1.86 3.29
N LYS A 3 -18.98 -2.26 2.24
CA LYS A 3 -18.68 -3.66 1.94
C LYS A 3 -17.49 -4.14 2.78
N PRO A 4 -17.47 -5.40 3.28
CA PRO A 4 -16.29 -5.97 3.92
C PRO A 4 -15.07 -5.92 2.99
N ARG A 5 -13.87 -5.64 3.51
CA ARG A 5 -12.65 -5.48 2.69
C ARG A 5 -12.36 -6.67 1.78
N TYR A 6 -12.60 -7.90 2.26
CA TYR A 6 -12.40 -9.11 1.45
C TYR A 6 -13.31 -9.18 0.21
N THR A 7 -14.39 -8.41 0.16
CA THR A 7 -15.32 -8.33 -0.99
C THR A 7 -15.09 -7.09 -1.86
N GLN A 8 -14.12 -6.23 -1.52
CA GLN A 8 -13.84 -5.00 -2.26
C GLN A 8 -12.89 -5.21 -3.45
N VAL A 9 -12.18 -6.34 -3.48
CA VAL A 9 -11.19 -6.69 -4.50
C VAL A 9 -11.73 -7.85 -5.34
N SER A 10 -11.70 -7.71 -6.66
CA SER A 10 -12.05 -8.76 -7.63
C SER A 10 -10.95 -8.84 -8.69
N LEU A 11 -10.12 -9.88 -8.57
CA LEU A 11 -9.04 -10.14 -9.52
C LEU A 11 -9.54 -10.59 -10.89
N GLU A 12 -10.77 -11.13 -10.96
CA GLU A 12 -11.45 -11.45 -12.22
C GLU A 12 -11.77 -10.19 -13.03
N ALA A 13 -12.10 -9.08 -12.36
CA ALA A 13 -12.44 -7.83 -13.02
C ALA A 13 -11.19 -7.01 -13.40
N THR A 14 -10.24 -6.86 -12.47
CA THR A 14 -9.00 -6.11 -12.71
C THR A 14 -7.95 -6.42 -11.64
N PRO A 15 -6.66 -6.52 -12.01
CA PRO A 15 -5.56 -6.53 -11.04
C PRO A 15 -5.15 -5.13 -10.59
N TYR A 16 -5.67 -4.07 -11.21
CA TYR A 16 -5.32 -2.67 -10.92
C TYR A 16 -6.33 -1.99 -10.01
N TYR A 17 -5.84 -1.29 -8.98
CA TYR A 17 -6.66 -0.59 -8.00
C TYR A 17 -6.14 0.82 -7.72
N HIS A 18 -7.06 1.79 -7.73
CA HIS A 18 -6.79 3.15 -7.27
C HIS A 18 -7.19 3.27 -5.79
N CYS A 19 -6.19 3.35 -4.92
CA CYS A 19 -6.36 3.53 -3.49
C CYS A 19 -6.12 4.98 -3.09
N ILE A 20 -6.94 5.48 -2.18
CA ILE A 20 -6.88 6.86 -1.68
C ILE A 20 -7.01 6.83 -0.17
N SER A 21 -6.16 7.58 0.52
CA SER A 21 -6.30 7.80 1.96
C SER A 21 -6.05 9.26 2.30
N ARG A 22 -6.84 9.77 3.25
CA ARG A 22 -6.84 11.17 3.70
C ARG A 22 -6.52 11.23 5.19
N CYS A 23 -5.79 12.27 5.59
CA CYS A 23 -5.53 12.52 6.99
C CYS A 23 -6.83 12.68 7.78
N VAL A 24 -6.87 12.11 8.98
CA VAL A 24 -7.99 12.25 9.92
C VAL A 24 -8.26 13.74 10.15
N ARG A 25 -9.56 14.10 10.21
CA ARG A 25 -10.04 15.50 10.33
C ARG A 25 -9.56 16.43 9.20
N GLN A 26 -9.17 15.88 8.05
CA GLN A 26 -8.66 16.63 6.89
C GLN A 26 -7.43 17.52 7.21
N SER A 27 -6.65 17.12 8.21
CA SER A 27 -5.46 17.85 8.65
C SER A 27 -4.37 17.87 7.57
N TRP A 28 -3.64 18.99 7.46
CA TRP A 28 -2.60 19.21 6.45
C TRP A 28 -1.23 18.74 6.96
N LEU A 29 -1.08 17.43 7.17
CA LEU A 29 0.11 16.84 7.77
C LEU A 29 1.32 16.77 6.83
N CYS A 30 1.16 17.10 5.54
CA CYS A 30 2.23 17.07 4.53
C CYS A 30 2.34 18.39 3.74
N GLY A 31 1.90 19.51 4.33
CA GLY A 31 1.98 20.85 3.70
C GLY A 31 2.70 21.87 4.58
N LYS A 32 3.10 23.00 3.97
CA LYS A 32 3.81 24.09 4.65
C LYS A 32 5.06 23.57 5.37
N LYS A 33 5.15 23.74 6.70
CA LYS A 33 6.27 23.30 7.53
C LYS A 33 6.46 21.77 7.60
N TYR A 34 5.50 20.99 7.09
CA TYR A 34 5.52 19.52 7.14
C TYR A 34 5.73 18.85 5.77
N GLU A 35 6.15 19.59 4.74
CA GLU A 35 6.35 19.02 3.39
C GLU A 35 7.39 17.90 3.36
N HIS A 36 8.39 17.94 4.24
CA HIS A 36 9.37 16.85 4.41
C HIS A 36 8.73 15.48 4.68
N ARG A 37 7.51 15.45 5.25
CA ARG A 37 6.80 14.19 5.54
C ARG A 37 6.28 13.49 4.29
N ARG A 38 6.21 14.17 3.14
CA ARG A 38 5.87 13.52 1.87
C ARG A 38 6.88 12.41 1.55
N GLN A 39 8.17 12.68 1.75
CA GLN A 39 9.21 11.68 1.55
C GLN A 39 9.00 10.47 2.47
N TRP A 40 8.59 10.66 3.72
CA TRP A 40 8.32 9.55 4.63
C TRP A 40 7.19 8.64 4.13
N LEU A 41 6.15 9.21 3.51
CA LEU A 41 5.08 8.43 2.91
C LEU A 41 5.56 7.69 1.65
N GLU A 42 6.40 8.33 0.84
CA GLU A 42 7.01 7.73 -0.35
C GLU A 42 7.90 6.54 0.03
N ASP A 43 8.83 6.75 0.97
CA ASP A 43 9.73 5.72 1.48
C ASP A 43 8.92 4.54 2.05
N ARG A 44 7.88 4.82 2.85
CA ARG A 44 7.01 3.80 3.43
C ARG A 44 6.20 3.06 2.36
N LEU A 45 5.77 3.74 1.31
CA LEU A 45 5.05 3.13 0.19
C LEU A 45 5.96 2.13 -0.55
N HIS A 46 7.21 2.53 -0.83
CA HIS A 46 8.18 1.66 -1.48
C HIS A 46 8.58 0.47 -0.61
N GLU A 47 8.88 0.70 0.67
CA GLU A 47 9.16 -0.36 1.64
C GLU A 47 7.97 -1.33 1.79
N ALA A 48 6.73 -0.81 1.83
CA ALA A 48 5.56 -1.68 1.88
C ALA A 48 5.44 -2.52 0.60
N SER A 49 5.64 -1.93 -0.57
CA SER A 49 5.56 -2.63 -1.84
C SER A 49 6.60 -3.74 -2.01
N SER A 50 7.79 -3.63 -1.39
CA SER A 50 8.80 -4.69 -1.50
C SER A 50 8.45 -5.96 -0.71
N ALA A 51 7.63 -5.84 0.34
CA ALA A 51 7.20 -6.98 1.16
C ALA A 51 5.98 -7.70 0.58
N PHE A 52 5.13 -7.01 -0.19
CA PHE A 52 3.91 -7.59 -0.75
C PHE A 52 4.06 -7.86 -2.25
N ALA A 53 3.28 -8.80 -2.79
CA ALA A 53 3.22 -9.06 -4.23
C ALA A 53 2.35 -7.99 -4.92
N ILE A 54 2.75 -6.72 -4.76
CA ILE A 54 2.02 -5.54 -5.19
C ILE A 54 3.01 -4.57 -5.83
N ASP A 55 2.76 -4.24 -7.09
CA ASP A 55 3.53 -3.21 -7.79
C ASP A 55 2.86 -1.84 -7.61
N VAL A 56 3.67 -0.81 -7.39
CA VAL A 56 3.21 0.59 -7.39
C VAL A 56 3.35 1.15 -8.79
N CYS A 57 2.23 1.28 -9.52
CA CYS A 57 2.23 1.79 -10.89
C CYS A 57 2.38 3.31 -10.95
N ALA A 58 1.75 4.00 -10.01
CA ALA A 58 1.81 5.45 -9.87
C ALA A 58 1.40 5.86 -8.45
N TYR A 59 1.89 7.01 -7.98
CA TYR A 59 1.42 7.61 -6.74
C TYR A 59 1.47 9.14 -6.81
N SER A 60 0.68 9.80 -5.98
CA SER A 60 0.79 11.23 -5.72
C SER A 60 0.50 11.53 -4.25
N ILE A 61 1.42 12.26 -3.62
CA ILE A 61 1.32 12.61 -2.19
C ILE A 61 1.02 14.10 -2.10
N MET A 62 -0.19 14.41 -1.64
CA MET A 62 -0.65 15.78 -1.41
C MET A 62 -0.52 16.16 0.06
N SER A 63 -0.84 17.41 0.38
CA SER A 63 -0.66 17.95 1.72
C SER A 63 -1.57 17.36 2.81
N ASN A 64 -2.67 16.70 2.46
CA ASN A 64 -3.59 16.05 3.41
C ASN A 64 -4.14 14.68 2.94
N HIS A 65 -3.69 14.16 1.81
CA HIS A 65 -4.09 12.85 1.29
C HIS A 65 -3.07 12.35 0.28
N TYR A 66 -3.16 11.09 -0.09
CA TYR A 66 -2.40 10.53 -1.20
C TYR A 66 -3.27 9.64 -2.06
N HIS A 67 -2.88 9.51 -3.31
CA HIS A 67 -3.42 8.56 -4.28
C HIS A 67 -2.32 7.57 -4.64
N VAL A 68 -2.68 6.30 -4.77
CA VAL A 68 -1.77 5.26 -5.25
C VAL A 68 -2.51 4.32 -6.19
N VAL A 69 -1.90 4.04 -7.33
CA VAL A 69 -2.34 3.03 -8.28
C VAL A 69 -1.48 1.79 -8.06
N LEU A 70 -2.14 0.71 -7.65
CA LEU A 70 -1.52 -0.56 -7.30
C LEU A 70 -1.88 -1.61 -8.35
N HIS A 71 -0.95 -2.52 -8.64
CA HIS A 71 -1.18 -3.73 -9.41
C HIS A 71 -0.92 -4.95 -8.52
N ILE A 72 -1.87 -5.87 -8.46
CA ILE A 72 -1.73 -7.12 -7.70
C ILE A 72 -1.01 -8.14 -8.58
N ASN A 73 0.22 -8.48 -8.23
CA ASN A 73 1.04 -9.42 -8.98
C ASN A 73 0.74 -10.87 -8.56
N ILE A 74 -0.33 -11.43 -9.14
CA ILE A 74 -0.83 -12.78 -8.81
C ILE A 74 0.24 -13.85 -9.07
N ALA A 75 0.96 -13.74 -10.18
CA ALA A 75 1.99 -14.71 -10.55
C ALA A 75 3.12 -14.75 -9.50
N GLN A 76 3.58 -13.57 -9.05
CA GLN A 76 4.57 -13.48 -7.98
C GLN A 76 4.04 -14.04 -6.65
N ALA A 77 2.80 -13.68 -6.27
CA ALA A 77 2.18 -14.17 -5.04
C ALA A 77 2.06 -15.71 -5.02
N GLN A 78 1.67 -16.31 -6.16
CA GLN A 78 1.52 -17.77 -6.30
C GLN A 78 2.86 -18.50 -6.33
N ALA A 79 3.94 -17.82 -6.71
CA ALA A 79 5.28 -18.40 -6.73
C ALA A 79 5.97 -18.43 -5.36
N TRP A 80 5.45 -17.72 -4.36
CA TRP A 80 6.05 -17.68 -3.02
C TRP A 80 5.71 -18.93 -2.21
N SER A 81 6.72 -19.48 -1.54
CA SER A 81 6.52 -20.47 -0.50
C SER A 81 5.94 -19.82 0.76
N MET A 82 5.40 -20.64 1.67
CA MET A 82 4.95 -20.15 2.97
C MET A 82 6.07 -19.44 3.74
N ASP A 83 7.28 -20.02 3.74
CA ASP A 83 8.44 -19.42 4.40
C ASP A 83 8.79 -18.06 3.81
N GLU A 84 8.71 -17.90 2.48
CA GLU A 84 8.94 -16.62 1.82
C GLU A 84 7.88 -15.59 2.20
N VAL A 85 6.60 -16.00 2.26
CA VAL A 85 5.50 -15.13 2.73
C VAL A 85 5.75 -14.65 4.16
N ILE A 86 6.16 -15.55 5.07
CA ILE A 86 6.47 -15.22 6.46
C ILE A 86 7.67 -14.26 6.55
N ASN A 87 8.77 -14.58 5.85
CA ASN A 87 9.98 -13.76 5.85
C ASN A 87 9.71 -12.34 5.33
N ARG A 88 8.92 -12.21 4.26
CA ARG A 88 8.51 -10.91 3.71
C ARG A 88 7.62 -10.14 4.68
N TRP A 89 6.63 -10.79 5.29
CA TRP A 89 5.78 -10.15 6.30
C TRP A 89 6.62 -9.57 7.45
N HIS A 90 7.65 -10.30 7.87
CA HIS A 90 8.56 -9.85 8.92
C HIS A 90 9.47 -8.67 8.55
N GLN A 91 9.58 -8.31 7.28
CA GLN A 91 10.25 -7.06 6.89
C GLN A 91 9.50 -5.82 7.38
N LEU A 92 8.18 -5.93 7.56
CA LEU A 92 7.32 -4.80 7.94
C LEU A 92 6.73 -4.91 9.34
N TYR A 93 6.53 -6.13 9.84
CA TYR A 93 5.77 -6.39 11.04
C TYR A 93 6.45 -7.42 11.94
N SER A 94 6.47 -7.13 13.24
CA SER A 94 6.85 -8.11 14.25
C SER A 94 5.80 -9.23 14.35
N GLY A 95 6.25 -10.46 14.51
CA GLY A 95 5.39 -11.62 14.82
C GLY A 95 6.23 -12.84 15.17
N PHE A 96 5.57 -13.97 15.43
CA PHE A 96 6.21 -15.27 15.63
C PHE A 96 6.07 -16.08 14.34
N ALA A 97 7.18 -16.67 13.87
CA ALA A 97 7.22 -17.59 12.74
C ALA A 97 6.75 -18.99 13.16
#